data_AF-A0A1G3RMY4-F1
#
_entry.id   AF-A0A1G3RMY4-F1
#
_cell.length_a   1.000
_cell.length_b   1.000
_cell.length_c   1.000
_cell.angle_alpha   90.00
_cell.angle_beta   90.00
_cell.angle_gamma   90.00
#
_symmetry.space_group_name_H-M   'P 1'
#
loop_
_entity.id
_entity.type
_entity.pdbx_description
1 polymer ?
#
loop_
_entity_poly.entity_id
_entity_poly.type
_entity_poly.pdbx_seq_one_letter_code
_entity_poly.pdbx_strand_id
1 'polypeptide(L)'
;MVESGMESGVVQYEGRTDSVVRVFAFQKLVSYPFYVLVGRSVSEQFFETRIFWIFMVAITIIILGIIWLLLYHLKARQHQLLKSTAEFRAMVESQPDLVFRWLPDTTLTFANSNFIALFDAGMRQDIIGRRWFELIEPEEQELAGSPRCKPLAGM
;
A
#
# COMPACT_ATOMS: atom_id res chain seq x y z
N MET A 1 -21.73 -53.81 -23.45
CA MET A 1 -22.41 -55.03 -23.00
C MET A 1 -21.54 -55.60 -21.89
N VAL A 2 -22.03 -55.64 -20.64
CA VAL A 2 -21.24 -56.17 -19.52
C VAL A 2 -21.17 -57.68 -19.70
N GLU A 3 -19.96 -58.21 -19.88
CA GLU A 3 -19.76 -59.65 -20.04
C GLU A 3 -20.11 -60.40 -18.73
N SER A 4 -20.79 -61.53 -18.90
CA SER A 4 -21.32 -62.38 -17.84
C SER A 4 -20.20 -62.91 -16.94
N GLY A 5 -19.93 -62.23 -15.82
CA GLY A 5 -18.99 -62.68 -14.79
C GLY A 5 -18.47 -61.61 -13.83
N MET A 6 -18.62 -60.32 -14.15
CA MET A 6 -18.10 -59.23 -13.29
C MET A 6 -19.06 -58.91 -12.14
N GLU A 7 -18.57 -58.97 -10.90
CA GLU A 7 -19.34 -58.66 -9.68
C GLU A 7 -19.41 -57.15 -9.38
N SER A 8 -18.46 -56.38 -9.90
CA SER A 8 -18.47 -54.91 -9.86
C SER A 8 -17.71 -54.35 -11.06
N GLY A 9 -18.03 -53.12 -11.46
CA GLY A 9 -17.37 -52.48 -12.59
C GLY A 9 -17.85 -51.07 -12.85
N VAL A 10 -17.15 -50.38 -13.75
CA VAL A 10 -17.48 -49.02 -14.18
C VAL A 10 -17.77 -49.05 -15.67
N VAL A 11 -18.93 -48.54 -16.07
CA VAL A 11 -19.34 -48.43 -17.47
C VAL A 11 -19.56 -46.96 -17.80
N GLN A 12 -18.94 -46.53 -18.91
CA GLN A 12 -19.20 -45.24 -19.51
C GLN A 12 -20.30 -45.41 -20.55
N TYR A 13 -21.34 -44.59 -20.45
CA TYR A 13 -22.44 -44.56 -21.40
C TYR A 13 -22.73 -43.11 -21.79
N GLU A 14 -22.86 -42.87 -23.08
CA GLU A 14 -23.30 -41.58 -23.60
C GLU A 14 -24.82 -41.61 -23.76
N GLY A 15 -25.52 -40.70 -23.07
CA GLY A 15 -26.96 -40.61 -23.13
C GLY A 15 -27.44 -40.31 -24.55
N ARG A 16 -28.18 -41.23 -25.18
CA ARG A 16 -28.68 -41.07 -26.56
C ARG A 16 -29.59 -39.84 -26.75
N THR A 17 -30.18 -39.33 -25.66
CA THR A 17 -31.15 -38.21 -25.68
C THR A 17 -30.50 -36.85 -25.39
N ASP A 18 -29.48 -36.79 -24.54
CA ASP A 18 -28.83 -35.55 -24.09
C ASP A 18 -27.35 -35.45 -24.50
N SER A 19 -26.80 -36.50 -25.12
CA SER A 19 -25.36 -36.66 -25.46
C SER A 19 -24.44 -36.45 -24.26
N VAL A 20 -24.95 -36.60 -23.03
CA VAL A 20 -24.14 -36.44 -21.82
C VAL A 20 -23.47 -37.76 -21.51
N VAL A 21 -22.14 -37.71 -21.41
CA VAL A 21 -21.33 -38.85 -20.97
C VAL A 21 -21.54 -39.05 -19.47
N ARG A 22 -22.10 -40.21 -19.12
CA ARG A 22 -22.36 -40.63 -17.74
C ARG A 22 -21.50 -41.85 -17.42
N VAL A 23 -20.86 -41.81 -16.27
CA VAL A 23 -20.10 -42.95 -15.74
C VAL A 23 -20.95 -43.58 -14.65
N PHE A 24 -21.29 -44.84 -14.85
CA PHE A 24 -22.07 -45.63 -13.91
C PHE A 24 -21.18 -46.70 -13.29
N ALA A 25 -21.06 -46.70 -11.97
CA ALA A 25 -20.53 -47.84 -11.24
C ALA A 25 -21.68 -48.81 -10.97
N PHE A 26 -21.43 -50.10 -11.18
CA PHE A 26 -22.37 -51.16 -10.84
C PHE A 26 -21.74 -52.15 -9.88
N GLN A 27 -22.56 -52.68 -8.97
CA GLN A 27 -22.22 -53.81 -8.12
C GLN A 27 -23.38 -54.79 -8.12
N LYS A 28 -23.06 -56.07 -8.31
CA LYS A 28 -24.00 -57.19 -8.26
C LYS A 28 -24.18 -57.61 -6.81
N LEU A 29 -25.43 -57.78 -6.36
CA LEU A 29 -25.70 -58.29 -5.02
C LEU A 29 -25.62 -59.83 -5.01
N VAL A 30 -24.87 -60.38 -4.05
CA VAL A 30 -24.57 -61.83 -3.93
C VAL A 30 -25.84 -62.69 -3.84
N SER A 31 -26.95 -62.13 -3.35
CA SER A 31 -28.18 -62.88 -3.04
C SER A 31 -29.37 -62.61 -3.97
N TYR A 32 -29.25 -61.76 -5.01
CA TYR A 32 -30.36 -61.44 -5.91
C TYR A 32 -29.88 -60.94 -7.28
N PRO A 33 -30.56 -61.22 -8.41
CA PRO A 33 -30.19 -60.75 -9.75
C PRO A 33 -30.48 -59.25 -10.00
N PHE A 34 -30.26 -58.40 -9.00
CA PHE A 34 -30.39 -56.95 -9.14
C PHE A 34 -29.01 -56.29 -9.14
N TYR A 35 -28.82 -55.30 -10.02
CA TYR A 35 -27.64 -54.45 -10.08
C TYR A 35 -28.01 -53.07 -9.53
N VAL A 36 -27.23 -52.56 -8.58
CA VAL A 36 -27.35 -51.16 -8.13
C VAL A 36 -26.46 -50.32 -9.01
N LEU A 37 -27.05 -49.39 -9.76
CA LEU A 37 -26.32 -48.40 -10.56
C LEU A 37 -26.26 -47.08 -9.78
N VAL A 38 -25.04 -46.61 -9.51
CA VAL A 38 -24.81 -45.25 -9.01
C VAL A 38 -24.06 -44.48 -10.09
N GLY A 39 -24.72 -43.48 -10.66
CA GLY A 39 -24.14 -42.62 -11.70
C GLY A 39 -23.90 -41.21 -11.18
N ARG A 40 -22.71 -40.66 -11.44
CA ARG A 40 -22.47 -39.21 -11.35
C ARG A 40 -22.27 -38.66 -12.77
N SER A 41 -22.84 -37.49 -13.03
CA SER A 41 -22.63 -36.78 -14.29
C SER A 41 -21.21 -36.24 -14.32
N VAL A 42 -20.44 -36.62 -15.34
CA VAL A 42 -19.05 -36.18 -15.50
C VAL A 42 -18.98 -34.74 -16.02
N SER A 43 -20.06 -34.23 -16.62
CA SER A 43 -20.09 -32.91 -17.25
C SER A 43 -20.15 -31.72 -16.28
N GLU A 44 -20.45 -31.93 -14.99
CA GLU A 44 -20.46 -30.85 -14.00
C GLU A 44 -19.08 -30.61 -13.37
N GLN A 45 -18.24 -31.64 -13.22
CA GLN A 45 -16.95 -31.50 -12.52
C GLN A 45 -15.84 -30.85 -13.38
N PHE A 46 -15.86 -31.06 -14.70
CA PHE A 46 -14.75 -30.62 -15.57
C PHE A 46 -14.92 -29.21 -16.15
N PHE A 47 -16.15 -28.68 -16.21
CA PHE A 47 -16.37 -27.26 -16.54
C PHE A 47 -15.82 -26.34 -15.45
N GLU A 48 -15.86 -26.76 -14.18
CA GLU A 48 -15.38 -25.96 -13.08
C GLU A 48 -13.87 -25.69 -13.17
N THR A 49 -13.04 -26.69 -13.41
CA THR A 49 -11.60 -26.51 -13.22
C THR A 49 -10.99 -25.53 -14.23
N ARG A 50 -11.31 -25.65 -15.53
CA ARG A 50 -10.66 -24.83 -16.56
C ARG A 50 -11.13 -23.37 -16.58
N ILE A 51 -12.42 -23.13 -16.36
CA ILE A 51 -12.98 -21.79 -16.33
C ILE A 51 -12.60 -21.06 -15.03
N PHE A 52 -12.61 -21.77 -13.89
CA PHE A 52 -12.18 -21.21 -12.62
C PHE A 52 -10.71 -20.75 -12.65
N TRP A 53 -9.83 -21.55 -13.26
CA TRP A 53 -8.43 -21.15 -13.44
C TRP A 53 -8.28 -19.88 -14.29
N ILE A 54 -9.07 -19.72 -15.35
CA ILE A 54 -9.04 -18.51 -16.19
C ILE A 54 -9.48 -17.27 -15.38
N PHE A 55 -10.56 -17.38 -14.60
CA PHE A 55 -11.02 -16.28 -13.75
C PHE A 55 -9.99 -15.90 -12.68
N MET A 56 -9.35 -16.87 -12.05
CA MET A 56 -8.31 -16.61 -11.05
C MET A 56 -7.09 -15.90 -11.63
N VAL A 57 -6.64 -16.31 -12.82
CA VAL A 57 -5.54 -15.64 -13.52
C VAL A 57 -5.95 -14.23 -13.93
N ALA A 58 -7.16 -14.04 -14.48
CA ALA A 58 -7.65 -12.72 -14.87
C ALA A 58 -7.74 -11.76 -13.68
N ILE A 59 -8.31 -12.21 -12.54
CA ILE A 59 -8.38 -11.41 -11.32
C ILE A 59 -6.99 -11.05 -10.82
N THR A 60 -6.04 -11.99 -10.86
CA THR A 60 -4.66 -11.74 -10.43
C THR A 60 -3.98 -10.69 -11.29
N ILE A 61 -4.16 -10.75 -12.61
CA ILE A 61 -3.63 -9.73 -13.55
C ILE A 61 -4.25 -8.36 -13.27
N ILE A 62 -5.56 -8.30 -13.01
CA ILE A 62 -6.26 -7.06 -12.66
C ILE A 62 -5.70 -6.48 -11.35
N ILE A 63 -5.55 -7.29 -10.31
CA ILE A 63 -5.00 -6.87 -9.00
C ILE A 63 -3.57 -6.34 -9.18
N LEU A 64 -2.72 -7.06 -9.91
CA LEU A 64 -1.35 -6.61 -10.18
C LEU A 64 -1.32 -5.29 -10.96
N GLY A 65 -2.20 -5.11 -11.94
CA GLY A 65 -2.34 -3.85 -12.67
C GLY A 65 -2.76 -2.68 -11.77
N ILE A 66 -3.72 -2.90 -10.87
CA ILE A 66 -4.16 -1.89 -9.89
C ILE A 66 -3.03 -1.54 -8.92
N ILE A 67 -2.32 -2.54 -8.38
CA ILE A 67 -1.18 -2.32 -7.47
C ILE A 67 -0.10 -1.52 -8.19
N TRP A 68 0.24 -1.89 -9.43
CA TRP A 68 1.24 -1.18 -10.22
C TRP A 68 0.83 0.27 -10.49
N LEU A 69 -0.42 0.51 -10.87
CA LEU A 69 -1.00 1.85 -11.07
C LEU A 69 -0.91 2.68 -9.79
N LEU A 70 -1.31 2.12 -8.64
CA LEU A 70 -1.30 2.81 -7.35
C LEU A 70 0.13 3.20 -6.93
N LEU A 71 1.09 2.29 -7.08
CA LEU A 71 2.49 2.55 -6.78
C LEU A 71 3.08 3.64 -7.69
N TYR A 72 2.72 3.62 -8.97
CA TYR A 72 3.15 4.64 -9.92
C TYR A 72 2.64 6.04 -9.52
N HIS A 73 1.35 6.15 -9.17
CA HIS A 73 0.77 7.42 -8.70
C HIS A 73 1.39 7.92 -7.39
N LEU A 74 1.67 7.01 -6.45
CA LEU A 74 2.32 7.38 -5.19
C LEU A 74 3.73 7.95 -5.42
N LYS A 75 4.52 7.29 -6.27
CA LYS A 75 5.89 7.73 -6.56
C LYS A 75 5.93 9.10 -7.25
N ALA A 76 5.00 9.35 -8.17
CA ALA A 76 4.88 10.65 -8.83
C ALA A 76 4.56 11.78 -7.83
N ARG A 77 3.66 11.54 -6.87
CA ARG A 77 3.32 12.51 -5.82
C ARG A 77 4.48 12.77 -4.85
N GLN A 78 5.21 11.71 -4.45
CA GLN A 78 6.40 11.87 -3.61
C GLN A 78 7.47 12.73 -4.29
N HIS A 79 7.68 12.53 -5.60
CA HIS A 79 8.66 13.31 -6.33
C HIS A 79 8.25 14.79 -6.44
N GLN A 80 6.96 15.08 -6.63
CA GLN A 80 6.45 16.45 -6.60
C GLN A 80 6.62 17.10 -5.22
N LEU A 81 6.33 16.40 -4.13
CA LEU A 81 6.52 16.90 -2.76
C LEU A 81 7.99 17.16 -2.44
N LEU A 82 8.89 16.24 -2.81
CA LEU A 82 10.32 16.41 -2.59
C LEU A 82 10.86 17.60 -3.38
N LYS A 83 10.44 17.73 -4.64
CA LYS A 83 10.84 18.85 -5.49
C LYS A 83 10.33 20.18 -4.95
N SER A 84 9.05 20.27 -4.57
CA SER A 84 8.49 21.52 -4.02
C SER A 84 9.10 21.88 -2.67
N THR A 85 9.41 20.90 -1.82
CA THR A 85 10.06 21.15 -0.51
C THR A 85 11.50 21.63 -0.70
N ALA A 86 12.23 21.05 -1.66
CA ALA A 86 13.59 21.45 -1.98
C ALA A 86 13.64 22.84 -2.63
N GLU A 87 12.74 23.14 -3.57
CA GLU A 87 12.60 24.45 -4.19
C GLU A 87 12.17 25.52 -3.17
N PHE A 88 11.22 25.20 -2.29
CA PHE A 88 10.84 26.08 -1.18
C PHE A 88 12.00 26.35 -0.24
N ARG A 89 12.76 25.31 0.15
CA ARG A 89 13.94 25.47 1.01
C ARG A 89 15.01 26.33 0.33
N ALA A 90 15.30 26.09 -0.94
CA ALA A 90 16.27 26.87 -1.70
C ALA A 90 15.85 28.33 -1.90
N MET A 91 14.56 28.57 -2.14
CA MET A 91 14.01 29.92 -2.28
C MET A 91 14.11 30.70 -0.96
N VAL A 92 13.69 30.09 0.16
CA VAL A 92 13.86 30.68 1.50
C VAL A 92 15.33 30.92 1.79
N GLU A 93 16.22 29.98 1.47
CA GLU A 93 17.66 30.13 1.69
C GLU A 93 18.29 31.29 0.90
N SER A 94 17.77 31.58 -0.29
CA SER A 94 18.28 32.65 -1.16
C SER A 94 17.73 34.05 -0.84
N GLN A 95 16.67 34.15 -0.01
CA GLN A 95 16.02 35.44 0.27
C GLN A 95 16.81 36.24 1.32
N PRO A 96 17.02 37.56 1.15
CA PRO A 96 17.78 38.40 2.09
C PRO A 96 17.14 38.55 3.48
N ASP A 97 15.92 38.04 3.67
CA ASP A 97 15.20 38.13 4.94
C ASP A 97 15.73 37.14 5.98
N LEU A 98 15.78 37.60 7.23
CA LEU A 98 16.18 36.82 8.38
C LEU A 98 15.03 35.89 8.81
N VAL A 99 15.09 34.62 8.40
CA VAL A 99 14.09 33.61 8.77
C VAL A 99 14.63 32.69 9.86
N PHE A 100 13.97 32.68 11.02
CA PHE A 100 14.25 31.77 12.12
C PHE A 100 12.95 31.29 12.78
N ARG A 101 12.99 30.11 13.40
CA ARG A 101 11.86 29.50 14.11
C ARG A 101 12.32 29.04 15.48
N TRP A 102 11.54 29.33 16.50
CA TRP A 102 11.81 28.92 17.87
C TRP A 102 10.59 28.25 18.51
N LEU A 103 10.86 27.40 19.50
CA LEU A 103 9.85 26.83 20.40
C LEU A 103 9.37 27.91 21.40
N PRO A 104 8.23 27.71 22.08
CA PRO A 104 7.75 28.63 23.11
C PRO A 104 8.73 28.88 24.26
N ASP A 105 9.64 27.93 24.51
CA ASP A 105 10.74 28.01 25.48
C ASP A 105 11.93 28.86 25.01
N THR A 106 11.80 29.45 23.81
CA THR A 106 12.75 30.31 23.09
C THR A 106 13.88 29.59 22.35
N THR A 107 13.84 28.26 22.30
CA THR A 107 14.86 27.41 21.67
C THR A 107 14.75 27.44 20.14
N LEU A 108 15.83 27.76 19.43
CA LEU A 108 15.90 27.78 17.97
C LEU A 108 15.79 26.35 17.38
N THR A 109 14.89 26.18 16.42
CA THR A 109 14.66 24.91 15.68
C THR A 109 15.05 25.00 14.22
N PHE A 110 15.04 26.20 13.65
CA PHE A 110 15.44 26.47 12.28
C PHE A 110 15.98 27.89 12.18
N ALA A 111 17.05 28.07 11.41
CA ALA A 111 17.59 29.37 11.05
C ALA A 111 18.11 29.28 9.61
N ASN A 112 17.76 30.27 8.80
CA ASN A 112 18.27 30.40 7.46
C ASN A 112 19.72 30.93 7.47
N SER A 113 20.52 30.61 6.44
CA SER A 113 21.91 31.03 6.24
C SER A 113 22.16 32.52 6.47
N ASN A 114 21.22 33.40 6.07
CA ASN A 114 21.32 34.84 6.31
C ASN A 114 21.19 35.21 7.79
N PHE A 115 20.36 34.50 8.56
CA PHE A 115 20.30 34.64 10.03
C PHE A 115 21.61 34.18 10.66
N ILE A 116 22.18 33.07 10.20
CA ILE A 116 23.47 32.58 10.70
C ILE A 116 24.60 33.57 10.38
N ALA A 117 24.54 34.24 9.21
CA ALA A 117 25.54 35.20 8.78
C ALA A 117 25.49 36.54 9.55
N LEU A 118 24.36 36.85 10.20
CA LEU A 118 24.26 38.00 11.09
C LEU A 118 25.10 37.81 12.36
N PHE A 119 25.20 36.56 12.84
CA PHE A 119 26.01 36.20 14.00
C PHE A 119 27.40 35.74 13.53
N ASP A 120 28.42 36.09 14.31
CA ASP A 120 29.82 35.99 13.89
C ASP A 120 30.22 34.57 13.43
N ALA A 121 31.18 34.47 12.50
CA ALA A 121 31.44 33.28 11.69
C ALA A 121 31.81 31.99 12.49
N GLY A 122 32.12 32.14 13.78
CA GLY A 122 32.41 31.03 14.70
C GLY A 122 31.18 30.33 15.28
N MET A 123 29.98 30.90 15.18
CA MET A 123 28.76 30.34 15.79
C MET A 123 27.99 29.40 14.86
N ARG A 124 28.42 29.30 13.59
CA ARG A 124 27.76 28.56 12.50
C ARG A 124 27.40 27.10 12.80
N GLN A 125 28.14 26.42 13.68
CA GLN A 125 27.98 24.98 13.88
C GLN A 125 26.95 24.59 14.95
N ASP A 126 26.46 25.51 15.79
CA ASP A 126 25.74 25.10 17.00
C ASP A 126 24.65 26.07 17.51
N ILE A 127 24.09 26.90 16.62
CA ILE A 127 22.99 27.83 16.98
C ILE A 127 21.63 27.13 17.14
N ILE A 128 21.42 25.99 16.49
CA ILE A 128 20.17 25.23 16.57
C ILE A 128 20.16 24.49 17.92
N GLY A 129 19.12 24.69 18.72
CA GLY A 129 19.02 24.18 20.09
C GLY A 129 19.41 25.20 21.17
N ARG A 130 19.87 26.40 20.81
CA ARG A 130 20.12 27.50 21.77
C ARG A 130 18.92 28.44 21.87
N ARG A 131 18.79 29.14 22.99
CA ARG A 131 17.74 30.14 23.19
C ARG A 131 18.12 31.42 22.43
N TRP A 132 17.25 31.93 21.57
CA TRP A 132 17.63 33.01 20.65
C TRP A 132 18.03 34.32 21.37
N PHE A 133 17.47 34.57 22.56
CA PHE A 133 17.81 35.73 23.39
C PHE A 133 19.25 35.70 23.93
N GLU A 134 19.85 34.52 24.07
CA GLU A 134 21.24 34.37 24.54
C GLU A 134 22.26 34.77 23.46
N LEU A 135 21.83 34.90 22.20
CA LEU A 135 22.66 35.39 21.10
C LEU A 135 22.69 36.92 21.00
N ILE A 136 21.86 37.62 21.77
CA ILE A 136 21.69 39.07 21.72
C ILE A 136 22.51 39.69 22.86
N GLU A 137 23.13 40.85 22.59
CA GLU A 137 23.89 41.59 23.60
C GLU A 137 23.02 41.94 24.82
N PRO A 138 23.61 41.91 26.04
CA PRO A 138 22.86 42.03 27.29
C PRO A 138 22.02 43.32 27.43
N GLU A 139 22.36 44.39 26.72
CA GLU A 139 21.61 45.66 26.70
C GLU A 139 20.30 45.57 25.91
N GLU A 140 20.20 44.67 24.93
CA GLU A 140 19.01 44.43 24.12
C GLU A 140 18.10 43.31 24.68
N GLN A 141 18.62 42.45 25.56
CA GLN A 141 17.86 41.39 26.23
C GLN A 141 16.71 41.94 27.11
N GLU A 142 16.91 43.10 27.72
CA GLU A 142 15.92 43.77 28.58
C GLU A 142 14.70 44.26 27.78
N LEU A 143 14.91 44.65 26.52
CA LEU A 143 13.85 45.07 25.60
C LEU A 143 13.06 43.86 25.05
N ALA A 144 13.78 42.78 24.75
CA ALA A 144 13.24 41.56 24.16
C ALA A 144 12.44 40.71 25.16
N GLY A 145 12.77 40.78 26.46
CA GLY A 145 12.03 40.12 27.55
C GLY A 145 10.71 40.79 27.94
N SER A 146 10.37 41.95 27.36
CA SER A 146 9.09 42.61 27.65
C SER A 146 7.91 41.77 27.13
N PRO A 147 6.79 41.64 27.88
CA PRO A 147 5.65 40.80 27.52
C PRO A 147 4.82 41.34 26.32
N ARG A 148 5.40 42.21 25.50
CA ARG A 148 4.71 42.88 24.38
C ARG A 148 4.45 41.96 23.19
N CYS A 149 5.16 40.84 23.09
CA CYS A 149 4.88 39.79 22.11
C CYS A 149 3.82 38.83 22.65
N LYS A 150 2.54 39.16 22.43
CA LYS A 150 1.47 38.14 22.53
C LYS A 150 1.79 37.03 21.52
N PRO A 151 1.76 35.75 21.91
CA PRO A 151 1.85 34.66 20.94
C PRO A 151 0.70 34.84 19.93
N LEU A 152 1.04 34.89 18.64
CA LEU A 152 0.08 34.73 17.56
C LEU A 152 -0.43 33.29 17.62
N ALA A 153 -1.43 33.07 18.46
CA ALA A 153 -2.17 31.82 18.55
C ALA A 153 -2.96 31.64 17.25
N GLY A 154 -2.43 30.75 16.40
CA GLY A 154 -3.06 29.95 15.35
C GLY A 154 -4.35 30.44 14.67
N MET A 155 -4.21 30.75 13.37
CA MET A 155 -5.06 30.16 12.32
C MET A 155 -4.46 28.81 11.90
#